data_AF-A0A933JRY8-F1
#
_entry.id   AF-A0A933JRY8-F1
#
_cell.length_a   1.000
_cell.length_b   1.000
_cell.length_c   1.000
_cell.angle_alpha   90.00
_cell.angle_beta   90.00
_cell.angle_gamma   90.00
#
_symmetry.space_group_name_H-M   'P 1'
#
loop_
_entity.id
_entity.type
_entity.pdbx_description
1 polymer ?
#
loop_
_entity_poly.entity_id
_entity_poly.type
_entity_poly.pdbx_seq_one_letter_code
_entity_poly.pdbx_strand_id
1 'polypeptide(L)'
;MSRFQAQSNAVLDDELEDLRRRLGLRDNQKADLLRELTTIAAWVVRQSTEGRTVIARGKDDVRELVHPAIDRIRRLQLEASAASTRLELSEDETRRLAEILDRGFDPPAELLQSLSRLADPRRNAPELIWTET
;
A
#
# COMPACT_ATOMS: atom_id res chain seq x y z
N MET A 1 15.68 22.70 2.33
CA MET A 1 15.81 21.55 1.41
C MET A 1 16.45 20.41 2.18
N SER A 2 15.69 19.38 2.54
CA SER A 2 16.21 18.26 3.32
C SER A 2 17.07 17.37 2.42
N ARG A 3 18.39 17.35 2.66
CA ARG A 3 19.33 16.46 1.99
C ARG A 3 19.11 15.06 2.57
N PHE A 4 18.55 14.16 1.77
CA PHE A 4 18.44 12.75 2.14
C PHE A 4 19.87 12.16 2.20
N GLN A 5 20.48 12.15 3.39
CA GLN A 5 21.68 11.38 3.66
C GLN A 5 21.23 10.04 4.23
N ALA A 6 21.01 9.07 3.36
CA ALA A 6 20.93 7.68 3.80
C ALA A 6 22.30 7.31 4.39
N GLN A 7 22.35 6.89 5.66
CA GLN A 7 23.53 6.26 6.22
C GLN A 7 23.73 4.93 5.50
N SER A 8 24.49 4.98 4.41
CA SER A 8 24.93 3.83 3.64
C SER A 8 26.04 3.13 4.43
N ASN A 9 25.93 1.81 4.61
CA ASN A 9 27.03 1.00 5.10
C ASN A 9 27.99 0.69 3.93
N ALA A 10 29.29 0.49 4.18
CA ALA A 10 30.29 0.26 3.14
C ALA A 10 29.89 -0.89 2.17
N VAL A 11 29.23 -1.93 2.69
CA VAL A 11 28.69 -3.05 1.89
C VAL A 11 27.62 -2.59 0.90
N LEU A 12 26.72 -1.69 1.32
CA LEU A 12 25.67 -1.12 0.48
C LEU A 12 26.26 -0.20 -0.60
N ASP A 13 27.33 0.52 -0.28
CA ASP A 13 28.04 1.35 -1.24
C ASP A 13 28.71 0.53 -2.34
N ASP A 14 29.31 -0.61 -1.99
CA ASP A 14 29.94 -1.54 -2.93
C ASP A 14 28.89 -2.23 -3.82
N GLU A 15 27.76 -2.68 -3.25
CA GLU A 15 26.66 -3.27 -4.01
C GLU A 15 26.03 -2.26 -5.00
N LEU A 16 25.87 -1.00 -4.57
CA LEU A 16 25.36 0.07 -5.43
C LEU A 16 26.33 0.41 -6.55
N GLU A 17 27.63 0.40 -6.27
CA GLU A 17 28.68 0.63 -7.25
C GLU A 17 28.74 -0.50 -8.30
N ASP A 18 28.62 -1.74 -7.85
CA ASP A 18 28.52 -2.91 -8.74
C ASP A 18 27.27 -2.86 -9.61
N LEU A 19 26.12 -2.49 -9.03
CA LEU A 19 24.87 -2.34 -9.78
C LEU A 19 24.98 -1.21 -10.81
N ARG A 20 25.55 -0.07 -10.42
CA ARG A 20 25.80 1.07 -11.31
C ARG A 20 26.65 0.66 -12.51
N ARG A 21 27.74 -0.08 -12.27
CA ARG A 21 28.63 -0.60 -13.34
C ARG A 21 27.89 -1.55 -14.27
N ARG A 22 27.11 -2.49 -13.73
CA ARG A 22 26.32 -3.45 -14.53
C ARG A 22 25.27 -2.75 -15.41
N LEU A 23 24.73 -1.64 -14.95
CA LEU A 23 23.75 -0.83 -15.69
C LEU A 23 24.39 0.21 -16.63
N GLY A 24 25.74 0.31 -16.66
CA GLY A 24 26.46 1.25 -17.53
C GLY A 24 26.25 2.73 -17.16
N LEU A 25 25.88 3.02 -15.91
CA LEU A 25 25.58 4.36 -15.44
C LEU A 25 26.87 5.10 -15.07
N ARG A 26 26.91 6.42 -15.29
CA ARG A 26 28.07 7.28 -14.96
C ARG A 26 28.17 7.53 -13.45
N ASP A 27 29.36 7.89 -12.96
CA ASP A 27 29.63 8.06 -11.52
C ASP A 27 28.73 9.12 -10.86
N ASN A 28 28.35 10.17 -11.62
CA ASN A 28 27.45 11.22 -11.15
C ASN A 28 25.97 10.81 -11.12
N GLN A 29 25.61 9.65 -11.65
CA GLN A 29 24.24 9.14 -11.70
C GLN A 29 23.90 8.23 -10.49
N LYS A 30 24.80 8.07 -9.51
CA LYS A 30 24.53 7.26 -8.30
C LYS A 30 23.33 7.80 -7.51
N ALA A 31 23.15 9.12 -7.45
CA ALA A 31 21.98 9.74 -6.82
C ALA A 31 20.68 9.45 -7.59
N ASP A 32 20.72 9.50 -8.91
CA ASP A 32 19.57 9.15 -9.76
C ASP A 32 19.23 7.66 -9.65
N LEU A 33 20.24 6.79 -9.63
CA LEU A 33 20.07 5.35 -9.41
C LEU A 33 19.39 5.07 -8.06
N LEU A 34 19.85 5.72 -6.99
CA LEU A 34 19.21 5.60 -5.68
C LEU A 34 17.76 6.08 -5.70
N ARG A 35 17.47 7.20 -6.39
CA ARG A 35 16.11 7.72 -6.53
C ARG A 35 15.19 6.72 -7.24
N GLU A 36 15.65 6.14 -8.34
CA GLU A 36 14.88 5.15 -9.10
C GLU A 36 14.69 3.84 -8.30
N LEU A 37 15.74 3.33 -7.66
CA LEU A 37 15.65 2.14 -6.80
C LEU A 37 14.67 2.35 -5.64
N THR A 38 14.70 3.54 -5.01
CA THR A 38 13.78 3.88 -3.93
C THR A 38 12.34 3.95 -4.43
N THR A 39 12.14 4.48 -5.64
CA THR A 39 10.81 4.55 -6.27
C THR A 39 10.24 3.16 -6.53
N ILE A 40 11.06 2.25 -7.07
CA ILE A 40 10.67 0.85 -7.30
C ILE A 40 10.39 0.16 -5.96
N ALA A 41 11.26 0.31 -4.97
CA ALA A 41 11.08 -0.28 -3.66
C ALA A 41 9.79 0.20 -2.98
N ALA A 42 9.52 1.51 -3.02
CA ALA A 42 8.29 2.09 -2.49
C ALA A 42 7.05 1.55 -3.20
N TRP A 43 7.11 1.40 -4.53
CA TRP A 43 6.03 0.80 -5.30
C TRP A 43 5.79 -0.66 -4.89
N VAL A 44 6.86 -1.48 -4.77
CA VAL A 44 6.77 -2.89 -4.35
C VAL A 44 6.15 -3.02 -2.96
N VAL A 45 6.57 -2.19 -2.01
CA VAL A 45 6.01 -2.15 -0.66
C VAL A 45 4.52 -1.86 -0.73
N ARG A 46 4.11 -0.84 -1.49
CA ARG A 46 2.71 -0.49 -1.67
C ARG A 46 1.88 -1.62 -2.30
N GLN A 47 2.40 -2.29 -3.34
CA GLN A 47 1.71 -3.43 -3.94
C GLN A 47 1.48 -4.54 -2.91
N SER A 48 2.53 -4.85 -2.13
CA SER A 48 2.51 -5.88 -1.10
C SER A 48 1.52 -5.53 0.04
N THR A 49 1.44 -4.27 0.46
CA THR A 49 0.47 -3.82 1.48
C THR A 49 -0.98 -3.94 1.01
N GLU A 50 -1.22 -3.79 -0.30
CA GLU A 50 -2.54 -3.97 -0.90
C GLU A 50 -2.84 -5.45 -1.22
N GLY A 51 -2.00 -6.38 -0.77
CA GLY A 51 -2.18 -7.83 -0.97
C GLY A 51 -1.87 -8.32 -2.39
N ARG A 52 -1.24 -7.50 -3.22
CA ARG A 52 -0.89 -7.84 -4.61
C ARG A 52 0.48 -8.51 -4.67
N THR A 53 0.58 -9.56 -5.48
CA THR A 53 1.85 -10.26 -5.73
C THR A 53 2.63 -9.56 -6.85
N VAL A 54 3.88 -9.20 -6.56
CA VAL A 54 4.79 -8.63 -7.56
C VAL A 54 5.51 -9.76 -8.28
N ILE A 55 5.37 -9.79 -9.61
CA ILE A 55 6.02 -10.77 -10.48
C ILE A 55 6.98 -10.06 -11.44
N ALA A 56 8.18 -10.61 -11.60
CA ALA A 56 9.12 -10.24 -12.63
C ALA A 56 8.95 -11.18 -13.83
N ARG A 57 8.61 -10.62 -14.99
CA ARG A 57 8.52 -11.36 -16.24
C ARG A 57 9.83 -11.21 -17.02
N GLY A 58 10.58 -12.30 -17.13
CA GLY A 58 11.69 -12.46 -18.06
C GLY A 58 11.20 -12.88 -19.46
N LYS A 59 12.14 -13.14 -20.37
CA LYS A 59 11.81 -13.60 -21.74
C LYS A 59 11.09 -14.96 -21.74
N ASP A 60 11.47 -15.87 -20.86
CA ASP A 60 10.98 -17.25 -20.83
C ASP A 60 10.48 -17.68 -19.44
N ASP A 61 10.44 -16.77 -18.45
CA ASP A 61 10.16 -17.11 -17.06
C ASP A 61 9.38 -16.00 -16.35
N VAL A 62 8.53 -16.38 -15.40
CA VAL A 62 7.81 -15.48 -14.51
C VAL A 62 8.17 -15.87 -13.08
N ARG A 63 8.88 -14.98 -12.38
CA ARG A 63 9.31 -15.20 -11.00
C ARG A 63 8.60 -14.25 -10.06
N GLU A 64 8.03 -14.78 -8.99
CA GLU A 64 7.55 -13.96 -7.88
C GLU A 64 8.74 -13.29 -7.17
N LEU A 65 8.57 -12.01 -6.83
CA LEU A 65 9.56 -11.29 -6.04
C LEU A 65 9.45 -11.72 -4.57
N VAL A 66 10.36 -12.59 -4.15
CA VAL A 66 10.44 -13.07 -2.76
C VAL A 66 11.50 -12.27 -2.01
N HIS A 67 11.11 -11.65 -0.89
CA HIS A 67 12.02 -10.94 -0.01
C HIS A 67 11.50 -10.97 1.44
N PRO A 68 12.34 -11.16 2.47
CA PRO A 68 11.89 -11.24 3.87
C PRO A 68 11.08 -10.04 4.35
N ALA A 69 11.35 -8.84 3.81
CA ALA A 69 10.57 -7.65 4.11
C ALA A 69 9.14 -7.72 3.54
N ILE A 70 8.98 -8.27 2.34
CA ILE A 70 7.66 -8.48 1.69
C ILE A 70 6.87 -9.52 2.49
N ASP A 71 7.51 -10.61 2.91
CA ASP A 71 6.87 -11.65 3.72
C ASP A 71 6.38 -11.13 5.08
N ARG A 72 7.13 -10.21 5.70
CA ARG A 72 6.67 -9.53 6.93
C ARG A 72 5.41 -8.71 6.68
N ILE A 73 5.38 -7.91 5.60
CA ILE A 73 4.21 -7.11 5.24
C ILE A 73 3.00 -8.00 4.97
N ARG A 74 3.19 -9.09 4.21
CA ARG A 74 2.13 -10.05 3.89
C ARG A 74 1.56 -10.73 5.14
N ARG A 75 2.42 -11.10 6.11
CA ARG A 75 1.97 -11.63 7.40
C ARG A 75 1.15 -10.63 8.20
N LEU A 76 1.62 -9.39 8.31
CA LEU A 76 0.88 -8.33 9.02
C LEU A 76 -0.49 -8.06 8.37
N GLN A 77 -0.58 -8.12 7.04
CA GLN A 77 -1.84 -7.99 6.32
C GLN A 77 -2.79 -9.17 6.60
N LEU A 78 -2.27 -10.41 6.62
CA LEU A 78 -3.05 -11.60 6.95
C LEU A 78 -3.59 -11.54 8.39
N GLU A 79 -2.75 -11.11 9.34
CA GLU A 79 -3.15 -10.88 10.73
C GLU A 79 -4.21 -9.78 10.83
N ALA A 80 -4.03 -8.65 10.13
CA ALA A 80 -5.01 -7.57 10.10
C ALA A 80 -6.34 -7.99 9.44
N SER A 81 -6.29 -8.84 8.41
CA SER A 81 -7.48 -9.38 7.74
C SER A 81 -8.18 -10.42 8.61
N ALA A 82 -7.44 -11.23 9.36
CA ALA A 82 -8.00 -12.15 10.36
C ALA A 82 -8.63 -11.39 11.54
N ALA A 83 -8.11 -10.20 11.86
CA ALA A 83 -8.69 -9.28 12.83
C ALA A 83 -9.86 -8.44 12.26
N SER A 84 -10.17 -8.54 10.96
CA SER A 84 -11.42 -7.98 10.45
C SER A 84 -12.56 -8.71 11.13
N THR A 85 -13.23 -8.00 12.03
CA THR A 85 -14.28 -8.54 12.88
C THR A 85 -15.38 -9.06 11.97
N ARG A 86 -15.42 -10.37 11.73
CA ARG A 86 -16.55 -11.01 11.08
C ARG A 86 -17.76 -10.65 11.94
N LEU A 87 -18.63 -9.80 11.40
CA LEU A 87 -19.88 -9.45 12.03
C LEU A 87 -20.74 -10.71 12.07
N GLU A 88 -20.64 -11.45 13.16
CA GLU A 88 -21.55 -12.55 13.47
C GLU A 88 -22.83 -11.92 14.02
N LEU A 89 -23.83 -11.79 13.14
CA LEU A 89 -25.16 -11.37 13.54
C LEU A 89 -25.87 -12.58 14.16
N SER A 90 -26.46 -12.38 15.33
CA SER A 90 -27.42 -13.34 15.90
C SER A 90 -28.63 -13.50 14.99
N GLU A 91 -29.42 -14.57 15.18
CA GLU A 91 -30.68 -14.75 14.44
C GLU A 91 -31.62 -13.54 14.59
N ASP A 92 -31.65 -12.93 15.77
CA ASP A 92 -32.48 -11.75 16.05
C ASP A 92 -31.96 -10.51 15.33
N GLU A 93 -30.65 -10.30 15.29
CA GLU A 93 -30.04 -9.20 14.53
C GLU A 93 -30.20 -9.39 13.02
N THR A 94 -30.10 -10.63 12.55
CA THR A 94 -30.35 -10.99 11.15
C THR A 94 -31.81 -10.73 10.78
N ARG A 95 -32.76 -11.06 11.66
CA ARG A 95 -34.19 -10.79 11.45
C ARG A 95 -34.48 -9.28 11.45
N ARG A 96 -33.88 -8.52 12.36
CA ARG A 96 -33.99 -7.05 12.38
C ARG A 96 -33.37 -6.41 11.14
N LEU A 97 -32.22 -6.89 10.70
CA LEU A 97 -31.57 -6.42 9.49
C LEU A 97 -32.44 -6.72 8.26
N ALA A 98 -33.01 -7.92 8.18
CA ALA A 98 -33.93 -8.30 7.12
C ALA A 98 -35.17 -7.39 7.12
N GLU A 99 -35.78 -7.11 8.28
CA GLU A 99 -36.90 -6.17 8.39
C GLU A 99 -36.53 -4.75 7.96
N ILE A 100 -35.33 -4.27 8.28
CA ILE A 100 -34.84 -2.94 7.87
C ILE A 100 -34.66 -2.89 6.35
N LEU A 101 -34.13 -3.96 5.75
CA LEU A 101 -33.93 -4.04 4.31
C LEU A 101 -35.25 -4.22 3.53
N ASP A 102 -36.20 -4.99 4.07
CA ASP A 102 -37.52 -5.24 3.45
C ASP A 102 -38.43 -4.00 3.47
N ARG A 103 -38.28 -3.12 4.46
CA ARG A 103 -39.01 -1.84 4.52
C ARG A 103 -38.60 -0.84 3.42
N GLY A 104 -37.58 -1.19 2.64
CA GLY A 104 -36.94 -0.29 1.70
C GLY A 104 -35.93 0.60 2.43
N PHE A 105 -34.72 0.66 1.88
CA PHE A 105 -33.70 1.59 2.35
C PHE A 105 -34.08 2.99 1.87
N ASP A 106 -34.74 3.77 2.73
CA ASP A 106 -34.96 5.21 2.54
C ASP A 106 -33.94 5.97 3.39
N PRO A 107 -32.71 6.18 2.89
CA PRO A 107 -31.65 6.79 3.66
C PRO A 107 -32.04 8.21 4.06
N PRO A 108 -31.88 8.59 5.34
CA PRO A 108 -32.16 9.94 5.79
C PRO A 108 -31.36 10.97 4.97
N ALA A 109 -31.95 12.14 4.76
CA ALA A 109 -31.40 13.17 3.88
C ALA A 109 -29.96 13.57 4.28
N GLU A 110 -29.61 13.52 5.57
CA GLU A 110 -28.25 13.80 6.03
C GLU A 110 -27.24 12.73 5.57
N LEU A 111 -27.66 11.46 5.51
CA LEU A 111 -26.83 10.35 5.01
C LEU A 111 -26.61 10.49 3.51
N LEU A 112 -27.66 10.76 2.73
CA LEU A 112 -27.55 11.04 1.30
C LEU A 112 -26.65 12.25 1.02
N GLN A 113 -26.75 13.30 1.82
CA GLN A 113 -25.88 14.47 1.70
C GLN A 113 -24.42 14.16 2.06
N SER A 114 -24.19 13.28 3.03
CA SER A 114 -22.84 12.85 3.42
C SER A 114 -22.21 11.89 2.39
N LEU A 115 -23.00 11.00 1.80
CA LEU A 115 -22.59 10.07 0.75
C LEU A 115 -22.41 10.76 -0.61
N SER A 116 -23.25 11.74 -0.95
CA SER A 116 -23.04 12.56 -2.16
C SER A 116 -21.75 13.36 -2.11
N ARG A 117 -21.34 13.83 -0.92
CA ARG A 117 -20.01 14.41 -0.71
C ARG A 117 -18.88 13.40 -0.93
N LEU A 118 -19.10 12.09 -0.76
CA LEU A 118 -18.11 11.04 -1.10
C LEU A 118 -18.04 10.79 -2.61
N ALA A 119 -19.16 10.94 -3.31
CA ALA A 119 -19.26 10.75 -4.76
C ALA A 119 -18.85 11.98 -5.58
N ASP A 120 -18.53 13.11 -4.95
CA ASP A 120 -18.08 14.33 -5.64
C ASP A 120 -16.68 14.10 -6.25
N PRO A 121 -16.52 14.12 -7.59
CA PRO A 121 -15.23 13.95 -8.24
C PRO A 121 -14.21 15.06 -7.93
N ARG A 122 -14.64 16.16 -7.29
CA ARG A 122 -13.78 17.25 -6.82
C ARG A 122 -13.37 17.11 -5.36
N ARG A 123 -13.79 16.04 -4.67
CA ARG A 123 -13.39 15.81 -3.29
C ARG A 123 -11.91 15.48 -3.21
N ASN A 124 -11.17 16.37 -2.55
CA ASN A 124 -9.85 16.04 -2.03
C ASN A 124 -10.01 15.20 -0.76
N ALA A 125 -9.24 14.12 -0.65
CA ALA A 125 -9.17 13.38 0.61
C ALA A 125 -8.76 14.34 1.74
N PRO A 126 -9.34 14.20 2.95
CA PRO A 126 -8.97 15.07 4.06
C PRO A 126 -7.46 14.95 4.31
N GLU A 127 -6.77 16.09 4.43
CA GLU A 127 -5.36 16.11 4.78
C GLU A 127 -5.20 15.53 6.20
N LEU A 128 -4.45 14.44 6.30
CA LEU A 128 -4.09 13.83 7.57
C LEU A 128 -3.09 14.75 8.27
N ILE A 129 -3.58 15.56 9.20
CA ILE A 129 -2.72 16.36 10.09
C ILE A 129 -2.26 15.42 11.21
N TRP A 130 -1.01 14.96 11.10
CA TRP A 130 -0.35 14.26 12.18
C TRP A 130 0.09 15.30 13.21
N THR A 131 -0.57 15.32 14.37
CA THR A 131 -0.06 16.05 15.54
C THR A 131 1.15 15.30 16.08
N GLU A 132 2.33 15.91 15.99
CA GLU A 132 3.54 15.42 16.64
C GLU A 132 3.29 15.32 18.15
N THR A 133 3.29 14.10 18.70
CA THR A 133 3.37 13.83 20.14
C THR A 133 4.63 13.03 20.39
#